data_AF-A0AAD6I5S0-F1
#
_entry.id   AF-A0AAD6I5S0-F1
#
_cell.length_a   1.000
_cell.length_b   1.000
_cell.length_c   1.000
_cell.angle_alpha   90.00
_cell.angle_beta   90.00
_cell.angle_gamma   90.00
#
_symmetry.space_group_name_H-M   'P 1'
#
loop_
_entity.id
_entity.type
_entity.pdbx_description
1 polymer ?
#
loop_
_entity_poly.entity_id
_entity_poly.type
_entity_poly.pdbx_seq_one_letter_code
_entity_poly.pdbx_strand_id
1 'polypeptide(L)'
;MAMFLVGRFIAGVGAAILACIVPIYQAEFSTSETRGTMVAVTGIMYAVGYTLAEWLGFACYCMKPAGPAASFSWRFPLAFQVIFSHIVLAGSSLIPFSPRWLLQQGKTEEAFETVRRLHSTPDDVHHAKAEQEFHLIAREFEHNRSMAI
;
A
#
# COMPACT_ATOMS: atom_id res chain seq x y z
N MET A 1 -6.17 29.11 -11.01
CA MET A 1 -4.86 28.53 -10.66
C MET A 1 -4.72 28.14 -9.20
N ALA A 2 -5.14 28.96 -8.23
CA ALA A 2 -5.05 28.59 -6.80
C ALA A 2 -5.67 27.21 -6.48
N MET A 3 -6.89 26.92 -6.96
CA MET A 3 -7.54 25.61 -6.77
C MET A 3 -6.73 24.41 -7.29
N PHE A 4 -6.00 24.60 -8.39
CA PHE A 4 -5.21 23.55 -9.03
C PHE A 4 -3.95 23.24 -8.22
N LEU A 5 -3.29 24.28 -7.70
CA LEU A 5 -2.12 24.13 -6.82
C LEU A 5 -2.48 23.48 -5.49
N VAL A 6 -3.61 23.87 -4.89
CA VAL A 6 -4.12 23.25 -3.65
C VAL A 6 -4.45 21.77 -3.90
N GLY A 7 -5.14 21.44 -5.00
CA GLY A 7 -5.42 20.05 -5.35
C GLY A 7 -4.16 19.21 -5.56
N ARG A 8 -3.14 19.77 -6.23
CA ARG A 8 -1.82 19.13 -6.40
C ARG A 8 -1.12 18.89 -5.07
N PHE A 9 -1.17 19.86 -4.16
CA PHE A 9 -0.56 19.73 -2.83
C PHE A 9 -1.21 18.60 -2.04
N ILE A 10 -2.54 18.56 -1.97
CA ILE A 10 -3.28 17.50 -1.25
C ILE A 10 -3.00 16.13 -1.87
N ALA A 11 -3.05 16.01 -3.20
CA ALA A 11 -2.74 14.77 -3.89
C ALA A 11 -1.29 14.31 -3.65
N GLY A 12 -0.33 15.25 -3.62
CA GLY A 12 1.07 14.96 -3.35
C GLY A 12 1.29 14.45 -1.92
N VAL A 13 0.65 15.06 -0.92
CA VAL A 13 0.73 14.59 0.47
C VAL A 13 0.18 13.18 0.61
N GLY A 14 -1.00 12.91 0.03
CA GLY A 14 -1.58 11.57 0.05
C GLY A 14 -0.70 10.51 -0.63
N ALA A 15 -0.13 10.85 -1.78
CA ALA A 15 0.81 9.97 -2.49
C ALA A 15 2.08 9.71 -1.67
N ALA A 16 2.64 10.72 -1.00
CA ALA A 16 3.82 10.56 -0.14
C ALA A 16 3.54 9.64 1.06
N ILE A 17 2.40 9.82 1.71
CA ILE A 17 1.97 8.96 2.83
C ILE A 17 1.87 7.50 2.36
N LEU A 18 1.19 7.25 1.23
CA LEU A 18 1.05 5.89 0.69
C LEU A 18 2.41 5.30 0.27
N ALA A 19 3.28 6.09 -0.34
CA ALA A 19 4.61 5.65 -0.74
C ALA A 19 5.48 5.22 0.45
N CYS A 20 5.27 5.79 1.63
CA CYS A 20 5.95 5.38 2.86
C CYS A 20 5.26 4.21 3.57
N ILE A 21 3.93 4.22 3.70
CA ILE A 21 3.19 3.23 4.50
C ILE A 21 3.15 1.87 3.79
N VAL A 22 2.93 1.83 2.47
CA VAL A 22 2.83 0.57 1.71
C VAL A 22 4.06 -0.32 1.88
N PRO A 23 5.31 0.15 1.67
CA PRO A 23 6.48 -0.71 1.86
C PRO A 23 6.71 -1.11 3.31
N ILE A 24 6.35 -0.27 4.29
CA ILE A 24 6.41 -0.63 5.72
C ILE A 24 5.45 -1.79 5.98
N TYR A 25 4.20 -1.66 5.54
CA TYR A 25 3.19 -2.71 5.66
C TYR A 25 3.62 -4.01 4.95
N GLN A 26 4.17 -3.91 3.74
CA GLN A 26 4.68 -5.08 3.02
C GLN A 26 5.88 -5.73 3.73
N ALA A 27 6.76 -4.95 4.35
CA ALA A 27 7.87 -5.49 5.12
C ALA A 27 7.35 -6.31 6.32
N GLU A 28 6.28 -5.86 6.96
CA GLU A 28 5.64 -6.53 8.11
C GLU A 28 4.90 -7.81 7.73
N PHE A 29 4.35 -7.89 6.50
CA PHE A 29 3.65 -9.08 5.99
C PHE A 29 4.52 -10.00 5.13
N SER A 30 5.78 -9.65 4.90
CA SER A 30 6.67 -10.44 4.07
C SER A 30 7.41 -11.49 4.88
N THR A 31 7.17 -12.76 4.54
CA THR A 31 8.04 -13.86 4.98
C THR A 31 9.44 -13.65 4.40
N SER A 32 10.46 -14.15 5.08
CA SER A 32 11.88 -13.97 4.69
C SER A 32 12.16 -14.37 3.24
N GLU A 33 11.47 -15.39 2.73
CA GLU A 33 11.62 -15.91 1.37
C GLU A 33 10.91 -15.04 0.31
N THR A 34 9.78 -14.39 0.66
CA THR A 34 8.93 -13.67 -0.32
C THR A 34 9.14 -12.15 -0.33
N ARG A 35 9.92 -11.62 0.62
CA ARG A 35 10.18 -10.18 0.77
C ARG A 35 10.71 -9.52 -0.51
N GLY A 36 11.65 -10.16 -1.20
CA GLY A 36 12.19 -9.65 -2.46
C GLY A 36 11.12 -9.51 -3.55
N THR A 37 10.24 -10.51 -3.65
CA THR A 37 9.13 -10.52 -4.61
C THR A 37 8.11 -9.43 -4.31
N MET A 38 7.76 -9.23 -3.02
CA MET A 38 6.80 -8.18 -2.63
C MET A 38 7.30 -6.77 -2.99
N VAL A 39 8.59 -6.49 -2.77
CA VAL A 39 9.20 -5.22 -3.16
C VAL A 39 9.22 -5.07 -4.68
N ALA A 40 9.55 -6.14 -5.41
CA ALA A 40 9.54 -6.13 -6.87
C ALA A 40 8.15 -5.86 -7.45
N VAL A 41 7.09 -6.47 -6.89
CA VAL A 41 5.70 -6.23 -7.30
C VAL A 41 5.32 -4.77 -7.14
N THR A 42 5.70 -4.12 -6.03
CA THR A 42 5.47 -2.68 -5.84
C THR A 42 6.14 -1.85 -6.93
N GLY A 43 7.40 -2.12 -7.24
CA GLY A 43 8.11 -1.45 -8.33
C GLY A 43 7.46 -1.64 -9.70
N ILE A 44 7.02 -2.87 -9.99
CA ILE A 44 6.28 -3.19 -11.23
C ILE A 44 4.97 -2.42 -11.29
N MET A 45 4.21 -2.35 -10.19
CA MET A 45 2.94 -1.61 -10.14
C MET A 45 3.16 -0.11 -10.35
N TYR A 46 4.23 0.47 -9.81
CA TYR A 46 4.62 1.85 -10.14
C TYR A 46 4.88 2.02 -11.63
N ALA A 47 5.70 1.15 -12.23
CA ALA A 47 6.02 1.23 -13.66
C ALA A 47 4.76 1.11 -14.54
N VAL A 48 3.85 0.19 -14.21
CA VAL A 48 2.56 0.03 -14.90
C VAL A 48 1.70 1.29 -14.75
N GLY A 49 1.59 1.84 -13.54
CA GLY A 49 0.84 3.07 -13.29
C GLY A 49 1.35 4.26 -14.08
N TYR A 50 2.67 4.48 -14.10
CA TYR A 50 3.31 5.51 -14.92
C TYR A 50 3.08 5.28 -16.40
N THR A 51 3.25 4.05 -16.88
CA THR A 51 3.02 3.70 -18.28
C THR A 51 1.57 4.01 -18.69
N LEU A 52 0.59 3.63 -17.87
CA LEU A 52 -0.83 3.94 -18.12
C LEU A 52 -1.09 5.45 -18.13
N ALA A 53 -0.48 6.21 -17.23
CA ALA A 53 -0.61 7.67 -17.20
C ALA A 53 -0.06 8.33 -18.48
N GLU A 54 1.09 7.87 -18.96
CA GLU A 54 1.70 8.35 -20.21
C GLU A 54 0.84 7.99 -21.43
N TRP A 55 0.33 6.75 -21.52
CA TRP A 55 -0.59 6.35 -22.59
C TRP A 55 -1.88 7.16 -22.59
N LEU A 56 -2.43 7.45 -21.40
CA LEU A 56 -3.61 8.30 -21.28
C LEU A 56 -3.33 9.73 -21.72
N GLY A 57 -2.15 10.27 -21.37
CA GLY A 57 -1.67 11.56 -21.84
C GLY A 57 -1.53 11.60 -23.37
N PHE A 58 -0.95 10.56 -23.96
CA PHE A 58 -0.83 10.40 -25.42
C PHE A 58 -2.20 10.31 -26.10
N ALA A 59 -3.14 9.53 -25.55
CA ALA A 59 -4.50 9.43 -26.06
C ALA A 59 -5.22 10.80 -26.04
N CYS A 60 -5.06 11.57 -24.96
CA CYS A 60 -5.63 12.92 -24.84
C CYS A 60 -4.94 13.94 -25.76
N TYR A 61 -3.67 13.75 -26.09
CA TYR A 61 -2.92 14.57 -27.05
C TYR A 61 -3.37 14.32 -28.50
N CYS A 62 -3.63 13.06 -28.86
CA CYS A 62 -4.13 12.68 -30.19
C CYS A 62 -5.56 13.19 -30.47
N MET A 63 -6.32 13.57 -29.44
CA MET A 63 -7.60 14.28 -29.61
C MET A 63 -7.32 15.71 -30.06
N LYS A 64 -7.58 16.01 -31.33
CA LYS A 64 -7.36 17.35 -31.93
C LYS A 64 -8.00 18.45 -31.05
N PRO A 65 -7.27 19.55 -30.74
CA PRO A 65 -7.81 20.67 -29.97
C PRO A 65 -8.72 21.52 -30.87
N ALA A 66 -9.90 21.00 -31.23
CA ALA A 66 -10.91 21.75 -31.97
C ALA A 66 -12.05 22.11 -31.01
N GLY A 67 -12.05 23.35 -30.51
CA GLY A 67 -13.16 23.93 -29.74
C GLY A 67 -13.14 23.64 -28.21
N PRO A 68 -14.31 23.65 -27.53
CA PRO A 68 -14.42 23.55 -26.07
C PRO A 68 -13.77 22.29 -25.45
N ALA A 69 -13.44 21.29 -26.27
CA ALA A 69 -12.74 20.06 -25.88
C ALA A 69 -11.28 20.26 -25.44
N ALA A 70 -10.64 21.43 -25.71
CA ALA A 70 -9.27 21.69 -25.26
C ALA A 70 -9.12 21.66 -23.72
N SER A 71 -10.19 21.96 -22.99
CA SER A 71 -10.21 21.82 -21.52
C SER A 71 -10.29 20.36 -21.07
N PHE A 72 -10.79 19.45 -21.91
CA PHE A 72 -10.98 18.05 -21.55
C PHE A 72 -9.64 17.29 -21.52
N SER A 73 -8.75 17.55 -22.48
CA SER A 73 -7.48 16.83 -22.63
C SER A 73 -6.58 16.86 -21.39
N TRP A 74 -6.56 17.95 -20.63
CA TRP A 74 -5.77 18.05 -19.39
C TRP A 74 -6.55 17.72 -18.12
N ARG A 75 -7.90 17.80 -18.14
CA ARG A 75 -8.74 17.53 -16.96
C ARG A 75 -9.06 16.04 -16.83
N PHE A 76 -9.23 15.34 -17.95
CA PHE A 76 -9.60 13.93 -17.95
C PHE A 76 -8.53 13.03 -17.30
N PRO A 77 -7.22 13.14 -17.61
CA PRO A 77 -6.20 12.36 -16.92
C PRO A 77 -6.18 12.60 -15.41
N LEU A 78 -6.43 13.84 -14.98
CA LEU A 78 -6.48 14.21 -13.57
C LEU A 78 -7.71 13.71 -12.85
N ALA A 79 -8.85 13.59 -13.54
CA ALA A 79 -10.04 12.96 -12.99
C ALA A 79 -9.88 11.43 -12.95
N PHE A 80 -9.22 10.84 -13.95
CA PHE A 80 -9.05 9.40 -14.06
C PHE A 80 -8.20 8.80 -12.92
N GLN A 81 -7.16 9.51 -12.46
CA GLN A 81 -6.35 9.05 -11.31
C GLN A 81 -7.18 8.84 -10.02
N VAL A 82 -8.31 9.54 -9.87
CA VAL A 82 -9.20 9.44 -8.70
C VAL A 82 -9.80 8.04 -8.57
N ILE A 83 -10.02 7.34 -9.69
CA ILE A 83 -10.57 5.99 -9.72
C ILE A 83 -9.66 5.03 -8.93
N PHE A 84 -8.35 5.09 -9.14
CA PHE A 84 -7.40 4.24 -8.44
C PHE A 84 -7.34 4.53 -6.94
N SER A 85 -7.43 5.80 -6.53
CA SER A 85 -7.53 6.16 -5.12
C SER A 85 -8.79 5.60 -4.47
N HIS A 86 -9.92 5.57 -5.18
CA HIS A 86 -11.16 4.95 -4.68
C HIS A 86 -11.06 3.43 -4.59
N ILE A 87 -10.38 2.77 -5.52
CA ILE A 87 -10.11 1.33 -5.45
C ILE A 87 -9.31 1.01 -4.19
N VAL A 88 -8.25 1.76 -3.90
CA VAL A 88 -7.46 1.59 -2.67
C VAL A 88 -8.30 1.86 -1.43
N LEU A 89 -9.12 2.92 -1.43
CA LEU A 89 -10.00 3.24 -0.31
C LEU A 89 -11.02 2.13 -0.06
N ALA A 90 -11.66 1.60 -1.10
CA ALA A 90 -12.60 0.49 -1.00
C ALA A 90 -11.90 -0.82 -0.58
N GLY A 91 -10.67 -1.04 -1.04
CA GLY A 91 -9.86 -2.20 -0.66
C GLY A 91 -9.33 -2.14 0.78
N SER A 92 -9.18 -0.94 1.34
CA SER A 92 -8.55 -0.75 2.66
C SER A 92 -9.29 -1.48 3.79
N SER A 93 -10.62 -1.61 3.72
CA SER A 93 -11.41 -2.33 4.73
C SER A 93 -11.27 -3.85 4.68
N LEU A 94 -10.75 -4.40 3.57
CA LEU A 94 -10.53 -5.85 3.40
C LEU A 94 -9.16 -6.30 3.90
N ILE A 95 -8.22 -5.35 4.07
CA ILE A 95 -6.83 -5.63 4.42
C ILE A 95 -6.73 -5.76 5.94
N PRO A 96 -6.19 -6.87 6.50
CA PRO A 96 -6.02 -7.02 7.93
C PRO A 96 -5.02 -5.99 8.47
N PHE A 97 -5.14 -5.65 9.75
CA PHE A 97 -4.16 -4.79 10.41
C PHE A 97 -2.83 -5.53 10.59
N SER A 98 -1.73 -4.77 10.65
CA SER A 98 -0.43 -5.38 10.83
C SER A 98 -0.23 -5.94 12.24
N PRO A 99 0.49 -7.07 12.38
CA PRO A 99 0.66 -7.73 13.68
C PRO A 99 1.39 -6.84 14.69
N ARG A 100 2.35 -6.01 14.24
CA ARG A 100 3.05 -5.04 15.09
C ARG A 100 2.12 -3.93 15.58
N TRP A 101 1.24 -3.42 14.73
CA TRP A 101 0.24 -2.43 15.13
C TRP A 101 -0.74 -3.03 16.14
N LEU A 102 -1.18 -4.28 15.93
CA LEU A 102 -2.06 -4.98 16.88
C LEU A 102 -1.40 -5.20 18.24
N LEU A 103 -0.11 -5.53 18.29
CA LEU A 103 0.67 -5.60 19.53
C LEU A 103 0.77 -4.24 20.25
N GLN A 104 0.94 -3.15 19.50
CA GLN A 104 0.93 -1.79 20.07
C GLN A 104 -0.41 -1.43 20.70
N GLN A 105 -1.51 -1.91 20.13
CA GLN A 105 -2.87 -1.70 20.66
C GLN A 105 -3.23 -2.68 21.80
N GLY A 106 -2.32 -3.56 22.21
CA GLY A 106 -2.56 -4.59 23.23
C GLY A 106 -3.45 -5.75 22.76
N LYS A 107 -3.69 -5.88 21.45
CA LYS A 107 -4.52 -6.92 20.82
C LYS A 107 -3.67 -8.13 20.41
N THR A 108 -3.05 -8.78 21.40
CA THR A 108 -2.10 -9.88 21.20
C THR A 108 -2.72 -11.08 20.48
N GLU A 109 -3.98 -11.41 20.79
CA GLU A 109 -4.68 -12.55 20.16
C GLU A 109 -4.96 -12.31 18.67
N GLU A 110 -5.46 -11.12 18.32
CA GLU A 110 -5.68 -10.73 16.91
C GLU A 110 -4.36 -10.69 16.12
N ALA A 111 -3.27 -10.27 16.77
CA ALA A 111 -1.94 -10.26 16.17
C ALA A 111 -1.47 -11.69 15.84
N PHE A 112 -1.67 -12.64 16.76
CA PHE A 112 -1.34 -14.05 16.54
C PHE A 112 -2.19 -14.66 15.41
N GLU A 113 -3.50 -14.38 15.38
CA GLU A 113 -4.37 -14.86 14.32
C GLU A 113 -3.92 -14.35 12.94
N THR A 114 -3.50 -13.08 12.86
CA THR A 114 -3.00 -12.48 11.61
C THR A 114 -1.74 -13.19 11.10
N VAL A 115 -0.78 -13.45 12.00
CA VAL A 115 0.46 -14.18 11.66
C VAL A 115 0.16 -15.64 11.28
N ARG A 116 -0.78 -16.28 11.99
CA ARG A 116 -1.25 -17.64 11.68
C ARG A 116 -1.84 -17.73 10.28
N ARG A 117 -2.69 -16.77 9.88
CA ARG A 117 -3.26 -16.71 8.54
C ARG A 117 -2.19 -16.51 7.46
N LEU A 118 -1.18 -15.68 7.74
CA LEU A 118 -0.07 -15.43 6.82
C LEU A 118 0.80 -16.68 6.55
N HIS A 119 1.01 -17.50 7.58
CA HIS A 119 1.82 -18.72 7.53
C HIS A 119 1.02 -20.00 7.27
N SER A 120 -0.30 -19.89 7.06
CA SER A 120 -1.17 -21.05 6.88
C SER A 120 -0.80 -21.81 5.60
N THR A 121 -0.08 -22.91 5.77
CA THR A 121 0.36 -23.80 4.69
C THR A 121 -0.36 -25.14 4.85
N PRO A 122 -0.84 -25.80 3.77
CA PRO A 122 -1.52 -27.09 3.87
C PRO A 122 -0.75 -28.19 4.61
N ASP A 123 0.59 -28.09 4.61
CA ASP A 123 1.51 -29.03 5.27
C ASP A 123 1.85 -28.71 6.73
N ASP A 124 1.50 -27.53 7.26
CA ASP A 124 1.88 -27.11 8.62
C ASP A 124 0.69 -27.20 9.58
N VAL A 125 0.36 -28.43 9.99
CA VAL A 125 -0.76 -28.78 10.89
C VAL A 125 -0.62 -28.16 12.29
N HIS A 126 0.61 -27.88 12.73
CA HIS A 126 0.91 -27.34 14.06
C HIS A 126 1.14 -25.84 14.07
N HIS A 127 1.16 -25.16 12.91
CA HIS A 127 1.47 -23.74 12.80
C HIS A 127 2.79 -23.35 13.50
N ALA A 128 3.76 -24.27 13.56
CA ALA A 128 4.96 -24.10 14.37
C ALA A 128 5.81 -22.91 13.88
N LYS A 129 5.83 -22.68 12.55
CA LYS A 129 6.50 -21.49 11.98
C LYS A 129 5.80 -20.19 12.35
N ALA A 130 4.46 -20.19 12.37
CA ALA A 130 3.68 -19.00 12.71
C ALA A 130 3.89 -18.60 14.18
N GLU A 131 3.93 -19.59 15.08
CA GLU A 131 4.17 -19.37 16.50
C GLU A 131 5.59 -18.85 16.76
N GLN A 132 6.59 -19.45 16.10
CA GLN A 132 7.98 -18.96 16.18
C GLN A 132 8.10 -17.51 15.69
N GLU A 133 7.51 -17.18 14.53
CA GLU A 133 7.56 -15.82 14.01
C GLU A 133 6.84 -14.82 14.90
N PHE A 134 5.66 -15.20 15.43
CA PHE A 134 4.95 -14.37 16.39
C PHE A 134 5.78 -14.08 17.65
N HIS A 135 6.43 -15.10 18.22
CA HIS A 135 7.31 -14.92 19.37
C HIS A 135 8.50 -14.01 19.08
N LEU A 136 9.08 -14.08 17.87
CA LEU A 136 10.15 -13.17 17.46
C LEU A 136 9.66 -11.73 17.38
N ILE A 137 8.51 -11.50 16.75
CA ILE A 137 7.90 -10.16 16.64
C ILE A 137 7.57 -9.59 18.03
N ALA A 138 7.01 -10.41 18.93
CA ALA A 138 6.68 -9.99 20.29
C ALA A 138 7.93 -9.62 21.11
N ARG A 139 9.00 -10.43 21.02
CA ARG A 139 10.28 -10.11 21.69
C ARG A 139 10.92 -8.85 21.15
N GLU A 140 10.92 -8.67 19.83
CA GLU A 140 11.46 -7.46 19.19
C GLU A 140 10.67 -6.22 19.64
N PHE A 141 9.34 -6.35 19.74
CA PHE A 141 8.48 -5.29 20.25
C PHE A 141 8.78 -4.93 21.71
N GLU A 142 8.93 -5.91 22.59
CA GLU A 142 9.28 -5.68 24.00
C GLU A 142 10.66 -5.04 24.15
N HIS A 143 11.64 -5.49 23.38
CA HIS A 143 12.99 -4.94 23.37
C HIS A 143 13.00 -3.48 22.91
N ASN A 144 12.29 -3.17 21.82
CA ASN A 144 12.14 -1.79 21.33
C ASN A 144 11.42 -0.91 22.35
N ARG A 145 10.44 -1.45 23.07
CA ARG A 145 9.74 -0.73 24.14
C ARG A 145 10.66 -0.46 25.34
N SER A 146 11.52 -1.39 25.74
CA SER A 146 12.43 -1.19 26.88
C SER A 146 13.52 -0.15 26.61
N MET A 147 13.93 0.00 25.34
CA MET A 147 14.93 1.00 24.92
C MET A 147 14.37 2.42 24.83
N ALA A 148 13.04 2.57 24.83
CA ALA A 148 12.36 3.86 24.71
C ALA A 148 12.04 4.52 26.07
N ILE A 149 12.39 3.87 27.19
CA ILE A 149 12.15 4.33 28.58
C ILE A 149 13.45 4.90 29.17
#